data_AF-A0A496WD58-F1
#
_entry.id   AF-A0A496WD58-F1
#
_cell.length_a   1.000
_cell.length_b   1.000
_cell.length_c   1.000
_cell.angle_alpha   90.00
_cell.angle_beta   90.00
_cell.angle_gamma   90.00
#
_symmetry.space_group_name_H-M   'P 1'
#
loop_
_entity.id
_entity.type
_entity.pdbx_description
1 polymer ?
#
loop_
_entity_poly.entity_id
_entity_poly.type
_entity_poly.pdbx_seq_one_letter_code
_entity_poly.pdbx_strand_id
1 'polypeptide(L)' 'MFDEENYPRDLIGYGQNPPKADWPGNARIALQFVLNYEEGGESNVLHGDAGSEQ' A
#
# COMPACT_ATOMS: atom_id res chain seq x y z
N MET A 1 -19.94 -19.63 15.85
CA MET A 1 -19.28 -19.83 14.54
C MET A 1 -19.16 -18.45 13.93
N PHE A 2 -17.95 -17.91 13.87
CA PHE A 2 -17.70 -16.68 13.13
C PHE A 2 -17.73 -17.05 11.64
N ASP A 3 -18.44 -16.25 10.87
CA ASP A 3 -18.58 -16.40 9.42
C ASP A 3 -17.25 -16.01 8.76
N GLU A 4 -16.36 -16.99 8.59
CA GLU A 4 -15.09 -16.80 7.87
C GLU A 4 -15.30 -16.60 6.37
N GLU A 5 -16.44 -17.01 5.79
CA GLU A 5 -16.71 -16.88 4.36
C GLU A 5 -17.01 -15.43 3.94
N ASN A 6 -17.50 -14.58 4.85
CA ASN A 6 -17.82 -13.17 4.57
C ASN A 6 -16.82 -12.16 5.15
N TYR A 7 -15.67 -12.58 5.68
CA TYR A 7 -14.68 -11.62 6.20
C TYR A 7 -13.84 -11.04 5.05
N PRO A 8 -13.93 -9.73 4.75
CA PRO A 8 -13.39 -9.16 3.52
C PRO A 8 -11.87 -8.95 3.54
N ARG A 9 -11.17 -9.49 4.54
CA ARG A 9 -9.73 -9.28 4.73
C ARG A 9 -9.04 -10.62 4.74
N ASP A 10 -7.98 -10.72 3.94
CA ASP A 10 -7.00 -11.77 4.12
C ASP A 10 -6.19 -11.47 5.39
N LEU A 11 -6.43 -12.25 6.45
CA LEU A 11 -5.72 -12.15 7.72
C LEU A 11 -4.47 -13.04 7.78
N ILE A 12 -4.30 -13.95 6.83
CA ILE A 12 -3.28 -15.01 6.88
C ILE A 12 -2.12 -14.67 5.94
N GLY A 13 -2.42 -14.20 4.73
CA GLY A 13 -1.44 -13.94 3.69
C GLY A 13 -0.57 -15.19 3.42
N TYR A 14 0.75 -15.01 3.34
CA TYR A 14 1.69 -16.10 3.13
C TYR A 14 1.91 -17.03 4.35
N GLY A 15 1.37 -16.67 5.52
CA GLY A 15 1.56 -17.44 6.75
C GLY A 15 3.05 -17.70 7.06
N GLN A 16 3.36 -18.92 7.50
CA GLN A 16 4.73 -19.32 7.91
C GLN A 16 5.69 -19.58 6.74
N ASN A 17 5.17 -19.74 5.51
CA ASN A 17 5.95 -20.21 4.37
C ASN A 17 5.86 -19.22 3.19
N PRO A 18 6.48 -18.03 3.28
CA PRO A 18 6.54 -17.11 2.16
C PRO A 18 7.33 -17.68 0.98
N PRO A 19 6.97 -17.32 -0.27
CA PRO A 19 7.69 -17.78 -1.45
C PRO A 19 9.12 -17.22 -1.48
N LYS A 20 10.00 -17.94 -2.16
CA LYS A 20 11.34 -17.41 -2.47
C LYS A 20 11.18 -16.31 -3.53
N ALA A 21 11.68 -15.12 -3.22
CA ALA A 21 11.46 -13.95 -4.08
C ALA A 21 12.28 -13.96 -5.40
N ASP A 22 13.34 -14.79 -5.48
CA ASP A 22 14.18 -15.00 -6.67
C ASP A 22 14.58 -13.70 -7.41
N TRP A 23 15.04 -12.70 -6.64
CA TRP A 23 15.47 -11.43 -7.20
C TRP A 23 16.61 -11.58 -8.22
N PRO A 24 16.66 -10.73 -9.26
CA PRO A 24 17.73 -10.74 -10.26
C PRO A 24 19.12 -10.72 -9.61
N GLY A 25 20.04 -11.51 -10.15
CA GLY A 25 21.41 -11.61 -9.63
C GLY A 25 21.51 -12.27 -8.25
N ASN A 26 20.50 -13.01 -7.81
CA ASN A 26 20.44 -13.62 -6.48
C ASN A 26 20.56 -12.57 -5.35
N ALA A 27 19.99 -11.38 -5.57
CA ALA A 27 19.99 -10.30 -4.59
C ALA A 27 19.25 -10.72 -3.32
N ARG A 28 19.76 -10.30 -2.16
CA ARG A 28 19.18 -10.64 -0.84
C ARG A 28 18.01 -9.75 -0.44
N ILE A 29 17.91 -8.58 -1.07
CA ILE A 29 16.90 -7.55 -0.79
C ILE A 29 16.63 -6.76 -2.08
N ALA A 30 15.39 -6.33 -2.26
CA ALA A 30 15.01 -5.33 -3.24
C ALA A 30 14.84 -3.98 -2.53
N LEU A 31 15.49 -2.93 -3.04
CA LEU A 31 15.32 -1.56 -2.56
C LEU A 31 14.42 -0.81 -3.54
N GLN A 32 13.43 -0.08 -3.02
CA GLN A 32 12.47 0.66 -3.84
C GLN A 32 12.33 2.08 -3.30
N PHE A 33 12.88 3.05 -4.03
CA PHE A 33 12.74 4.47 -3.71
C PHE A 33 11.44 4.99 -4.31
N VAL A 34 10.52 5.47 -3.47
CA VAL A 34 9.29 6.15 -3.88
C VAL A 34 9.52 7.64 -3.70
N LEU A 35 9.26 8.42 -4.75
CA LEU A 35 9.12 9.87 -4.66
C LEU A 35 7.72 10.22 -5.10
N ASN A 36 6.88 10.57 -4.14
CA ASN A 36 5.59 11.17 -4.44
C ASN A 36 5.84 12.65 -4.73
N TYR A 37 5.21 13.15 -5.79
CA TYR A 37 5.15 14.57 -6.07
C TYR A 37 3.67 14.95 -6.16
N GLU A 38 3.13 15.36 -5.02
CA GLU A 38 1.72 15.71 -4.81
C GLU A 38 1.58 17.18 -4.41
N GLU A 39 2.69 17.91 -4.38
CA GLU A 39 2.74 19.31 -3.99
C GLU A 39 1.90 20.17 -4.95
N GLY A 40 0.88 20.86 -4.40
CA GLY A 40 -0.11 21.63 -5.14
C GLY A 40 -1.38 20.84 -5.52
N GLY A 41 -1.41 19.53 -5.24
CA GLY A 41 -2.57 18.66 -5.39
C GLY A 41 -3.33 18.41 -4.08
N GLU A 42 -2.93 19.07 -3.00
CA GLU A 42 -3.68 19.05 -1.75
C GLU A 42 -5.04 19.73 -1.89
N SER A 43 -6.01 19.30 -1.08
CA SER A 43 -7.34 19.92 -1.06
C SER A 43 -7.23 21.42 -0.82
N ASN A 44 -7.76 22.22 -1.75
CA ASN A 44 -7.64 23.67 -1.72
C ASN A 44 -8.94 24.31 -2.23
N VAL A 45 -9.50 25.25 -1.46
CA VAL A 45 -10.73 25.99 -1.84
C VAL A 45 -10.56 26.78 -3.14
N LEU A 46 -9.34 27.20 -3.49
CA LEU A 46 -9.03 27.87 -4.76
C LEU A 46 -9.11 26.92 -5.97
N HIS A 47 -9.02 25.61 -5.73
CA HIS A 47 -9.16 24.56 -6.74
C HIS A 47 -10.56 23.93 -6.76
N GLY A 48 -11.50 24.44 -5.96
CA GLY A 48 -12.90 24.03 -5.96
C GLY A 48 -13.27 23.00 -4.90
N ASP A 49 -12.35 22.64 -4.00
CA ASP A 49 -12.61 21.71 -2.92
C ASP A 49 -13.41 22.37 -1.78
N ALA A 50 -14.19 21.56 -1.05
CA ALA A 50 -15.04 22.03 0.04
C ALA A 50 -14.27 22.60 1.26
N GLY A 51 -12.95 22.43 1.31
CA GLY A 51 -12.07 22.96 2.35
C GLY A 51 -10.60 22.90 1.94
N SER A 52 -9.78 23.78 2.52
CA SER A 52 -8.32 23.68 2.53
C SER A 52 -7.92 22.80 3.72
N GLU A 53 -6.83 22.05 3.61
CA GLU A 53 -6.21 21.21 4.67
C GLU A 53 -6.56 21.65 6.11
N GLN A 54 -7.27 20.79 6.86
CA GLN A 54 -7.59 20.92 8.29
C GLN A 54 -7.00 19.75 9.05
#